data_AF-A0A2H0NEZ8-F1
#
_entry.id   AF-A0A2H0NEZ8-F1
#
_cell.length_a   1.000
_cell.length_b   1.000
_cell.length_c   1.000
_cell.angle_alpha   90.00
_cell.angle_beta   90.00
_cell.angle_gamma   90.00
#
_symmetry.space_group_name_H-M   'P 1'
#
loop_
_entity.id
_entity.type
_entity.pdbx_description
1 polymer ?
#
loop_
_entity_poly.entity_id
_entity_poly.type
_entity_poly.pdbx_seq_one_letter_code
_entity_poly.pdbx_strand_id
1 'polypeptide(L)' 'MAFDQQGPRPSFKGNWACSKCGAKITELPFDPDPARLDQLLCRDCHRETRANRPFRGGRSRY' A
#
# COMPACT_ATOMS: atom_id res chain seq x y z
N MET A 1 -13.45 -26.46 13.47
CA MET A 1 -12.87 -26.34 12.11
C MET A 1 -12.68 -24.86 11.77
N ALA A 2 -11.87 -24.60 10.74
CA ALA A 2 -11.14 -23.37 10.42
C ALA A 2 -11.91 -22.04 10.29
N PHE A 3 -11.21 -20.97 10.67
CA PHE A 3 -11.49 -19.58 10.31
C PHE A 3 -11.31 -19.37 8.79
N ASP A 4 -12.30 -19.73 7.98
CA ASP A 4 -12.28 -19.43 6.54
C ASP A 4 -13.64 -18.85 6.10
N GLN A 5 -13.92 -17.62 6.53
CA GLN A 5 -15.05 -16.82 6.04
C GLN A 5 -14.58 -15.52 5.38
N GLN A 6 -13.43 -15.55 4.73
CA GLN A 6 -13.04 -14.44 3.87
C GLN A 6 -13.84 -14.57 2.57
N GLY A 7 -15.05 -14.01 2.54
CA GLY A 7 -15.81 -13.81 1.31
C GLY A 7 -14.90 -13.19 0.22
N PRO A 8 -15.19 -13.43 -1.07
CA PRO A 8 -14.28 -13.12 -2.17
C PRO A 8 -13.77 -11.69 -2.04
N ARG A 9 -12.49 -11.57 -1.69
CA ARG A 9 -11.83 -10.29 -1.46
C ARG A 9 -11.90 -9.54 -2.80
N PRO A 10 -12.63 -8.42 -2.91
CA PRO A 10 -12.71 -7.72 -4.18
C PRO A 10 -11.31 -7.24 -4.54
N SER A 11 -10.69 -7.89 -5.53
CA SER A 11 -9.48 -7.41 -6.16
C SER A 11 -9.92 -6.37 -7.19
N PHE A 12 -9.73 -5.11 -6.85
CA PHE A 12 -9.99 -4.01 -7.76
C PHE A 12 -8.90 -4.02 -8.82
N LYS A 13 -9.31 -4.34 -10.06
CA LYS A 13 -8.46 -4.21 -11.24
C LYS A 13 -8.70 -2.82 -11.83
N GLY A 14 -7.72 -1.94 -11.72
CA GLY A 14 -7.77 -0.58 -12.26
C GLY A 14 -6.38 -0.16 -12.70
N ASN A 15 -6.23 0.80 -13.61
CA ASN A 15 -4.92 1.28 -14.09
C ASN A 15 -4.60 2.63 -13.42
N TRP A 16 -4.00 2.59 -12.22
CA TRP A 16 -3.64 3.80 -11.47
C TRP A 16 -2.17 4.15 -11.65
N ALA A 17 -1.85 5.44 -11.71
CA ALA A 17 -0.47 5.92 -11.84
C ALA A 17 0.09 6.31 -10.48
N CYS A 18 1.29 5.82 -10.15
CA CYS A 18 2.03 6.26 -8.97
C CYS A 18 2.63 7.64 -9.20
N SER A 19 2.39 8.60 -8.31
CA SER A 19 2.94 9.97 -8.44
C SER A 19 4.44 10.06 -8.20
N LYS A 20 5.02 9.08 -7.50
CA LYS A 20 6.46 9.03 -7.20
C LYS A 20 7.30 8.42 -8.31
N CYS A 21 6.80 7.38 -8.98
CA CYS A 21 7.58 6.60 -9.94
C CYS A 21 6.89 6.40 -11.30
N GLY A 22 5.66 6.88 -11.47
CA GLY A 22 4.88 6.70 -12.70
C GLY A 22 4.42 5.26 -12.96
N ALA A 23 4.64 4.34 -12.01
CA ALA A 23 4.27 2.94 -12.18
C ALA A 23 2.75 2.78 -12.31
N LYS A 24 2.33 1.94 -13.26
CA LYS A 24 0.94 1.52 -13.45
C LYS A 24 0.62 0.41 -12.47
N ILE A 25 -0.31 0.66 -11.57
CA ILE A 25 -0.76 -0.34 -10.60
C ILE A 25 -2.07 -0.91 -11.12
N THR A 26 -2.10 -2.22 -11.38
CA THR A 26 -3.20 -2.91 -12.07
C THR A 26 -4.15 -3.66 -11.15
N GLU A 27 -3.75 -3.93 -9.90
CA GLU A 27 -4.48 -4.80 -8.96
C GLU A 27 -4.28 -4.33 -7.50
N LEU A 28 -5.30 -3.74 -6.88
CA LEU A 28 -5.31 -3.45 -5.44
C LEU A 28 -6.43 -4.20 -4.71
N PRO A 29 -6.19 -4.62 -3.46
CA PRO A 29 -7.21 -5.17 -2.57
C PRO A 29 -8.03 -4.08 -1.83
N PHE A 30 -7.90 -2.81 -2.23
CA PHE A 30 -8.61 -1.67 -1.64
C PHE A 30 -9.02 -0.71 -2.75
N ASP A 31 -10.17 -0.06 -2.58
CA ASP A 31 -10.70 0.94 -3.52
C ASP A 31 -9.83 2.21 -3.44
N PRO A 32 -9.05 2.57 -4.48
CA PRO A 32 -8.24 3.77 -4.44
C PRO A 32 -9.06 4.96 -4.92
N ASP A 33 -9.23 5.90 -4.02
CA ASP A 33 -9.92 7.18 -4.24
C ASP A 33 -9.35 7.94 -5.45
N PRO A 34 -10.18 8.29 -6.46
CA PRO A 34 -9.75 9.10 -7.60
C PRO A 34 -9.30 10.52 -7.18
N ALA A 35 -9.78 11.02 -6.05
CA ALA A 35 -9.36 12.29 -5.46
C ALA A 35 -7.92 12.28 -4.91
N ARG A 36 -7.33 11.09 -4.72
CA ARG A 36 -6.00 10.91 -4.12
C ARG A 36 -5.01 10.21 -5.06
N LEU A 37 -5.36 10.05 -6.34
CA LEU A 37 -4.45 9.53 -7.38
C LEU A 37 -3.17 10.36 -7.49
N ASP A 38 -3.26 11.68 -7.31
CA ASP A 38 -2.12 12.60 -7.34
C ASP A 38 -1.12 12.39 -6.19
N GLN A 39 -1.52 11.70 -5.12
CA GLN A 39 -0.62 11.33 -4.01
C GLN A 39 -0.51 9.81 -3.86
N LEU A 40 -1.02 9.04 -4.82
CA LEU A 40 -1.04 7.59 -4.71
C LEU A 40 0.38 7.06 -4.90
N LEU A 41 0.88 6.38 -3.87
CA LEU A 41 2.15 5.68 -3.90
C LEU A 41 1.90 4.21 -4.21
N CYS A 42 2.72 3.64 -5.10
CA CYS A 42 2.69 2.21 -5.34
C CYS A 42 3.10 1.44 -4.09
N ARG A 43 2.76 0.14 -4.05
CA ARG A 43 3.07 -0.74 -2.92
C ARG A 43 4.56 -0.70 -2.54
N ASP A 44 5.42 -0.50 -3.52
CA ASP A 44 6.87 -0.39 -3.33
C ASP A 44 7.28 0.96 -2.70
N CYS A 45 6.93 2.10 -3.31
CA CYS A 45 7.19 3.42 -2.76
C CYS A 45 6.59 3.61 -1.35
N HIS A 46 5.42 3.04 -1.12
CA HIS A 46 4.75 3.09 0.18
C HIS A 46 5.44 2.20 1.21
N ARG A 47 5.93 1.01 0.82
CA ARG A 47 6.75 0.14 1.67
C ARG A 47 8.06 0.82 2.02
N GLU A 48 8.73 1.43 1.05
CA GLU A 48 9.98 2.17 1.25
C GLU A 48 9.79 3.37 2.18
N THR A 49 8.74 4.16 1.98
CA THR A 49 8.42 5.30 2.85
C THR A 49 8.16 4.86 4.29
N ARG A 50 7.53 3.69 4.48
CA ARG A 50 7.31 3.11 5.82
C ARG A 50 8.58 2.50 6.41
N ALA A 51 9.43 1.89 5.58
CA ALA A 51 10.68 1.26 6.00
C ALA A 51 11.77 2.30 6.35
N ASN A 52 11.80 3.43 5.64
CA ASN A 52 12.75 4.51 5.85
C ASN A 52 12.31 5.47 6.96
N ARG A 53 11.16 5.24 7.60
CA ARG A 53 10.88 5.89 8.89
C ARG A 53 11.79 5.23 9.90
N PRO A 54 12.81 5.93 10.45
CA PRO A 54 13.69 5.36 11.44
C PRO A 54 12.79 4.80 12.54
N PHE A 55 12.98 3.53 12.84
CA PHE A 55 12.33 2.85 13.95
C PHE A 55 12.64 3.68 15.19
N ARG A 56 11.76 4.63 15.56
CA ARG A 56 11.87 5.42 16.80
C ARG A 56 11.56 4.56 18.02
N GLY A 57 11.92 3.28 17.97
CA GLY A 57 12.09 2.40 19.11
C GLY A 57 13.49 2.62 19.66
N GLY A 58 13.68 3.77 20.29
CA GLY A 58 14.82 4.02 21.16
C GLY A 58 14.87 2.93 22.23
N ARG A 59 15.87 2.06 22.13
CA ARG A 59 16.33 1.22 23.23
C ARG A 59 17.81 0.98 23.10
N SER A 60 18.55 2.08 23.10
CA SER A 60 19.90 2.10 23.65
C SER A 60 19.74 2.01 25.16
N ARG A 61 19.63 0.78 25.70
CA ARG A 61 19.95 0.56 27.10
C ARG A 61 21.39 0.09 27.14
N TYR A 62 22.22 0.97 27.69
CA TYR A 62 23.48 0.65 28.34
C TYR A 62 23.36 -0.60 29.22
#